data_AF-A0A3C1XDR9-F1
#
_entry.id   AF-A0A3C1XDR9-F1
#
_cell.length_a   1.000
_cell.length_b   1.000
_cell.length_c   1.000
_cell.angle_alpha   90.00
_cell.angle_beta   90.00
_cell.angle_gamma   90.00
#
_symmetry.space_group_name_H-M   'P 1'
#
loop_
_entity.id
_entity.type
_entity.pdbx_description
1 polymer ?
#
loop_
_entity_poly.entity_id
_entity_poly.type
_entity_poly.pdbx_seq_one_letter_code
_entity_poly.pdbx_strand_id
1 'polypeptide(L)' 'MVRTGWGGAENYVALYDSIVLDNGEQLQVTPYFLINVAGEGEGFSMWAPTPCDVLATDWILVND' A
#
# COMPACT_ATOMS: atom_id res chain seq x y z
N MET A 1 -2.75 -3.89 5.03
CA MET A 1 -4.16 -4.32 4.85
C MET A 1 -4.30 -5.04 3.52
N VAL A 2 -5.10 -6.10 3.45
CA VAL A 2 -5.37 -6.88 2.22
C VAL A 2 -6.88 -7.04 2.05
N ARG A 3 -7.37 -7.17 0.81
CA ARG A 3 -8.77 -7.52 0.52
C ARG A 3 -8.89 -8.99 0.18
N THR A 4 -9.90 -9.68 0.71
CA THR A 4 -10.12 -11.11 0.40
C THR A 4 -10.53 -11.36 -1.05
N GLY A 5 -11.03 -10.34 -1.75
CA GLY A 5 -11.47 -10.42 -3.14
C GLY A 5 -10.43 -10.08 -4.20
N TRP A 6 -9.18 -9.77 -3.84
CA TRP A 6 -8.13 -9.51 -4.83
C TRP A 6 -7.68 -10.82 -5.49
N GLY A 7 -7.89 -10.91 -6.80
CA GLY A 7 -7.48 -12.06 -7.61
C GLY A 7 -6.21 -11.83 -8.44
N GLY A 8 -5.57 -10.67 -8.30
CA GLY A 8 -4.33 -10.32 -8.97
C GLY A 8 -3.10 -10.64 -8.12
N ALA A 9 -1.97 -10.01 -8.43
CA ALA A 9 -0.69 -10.26 -7.78
C ALA A 9 -0.41 -9.31 -6.58
N GLU A 10 -1.43 -8.54 -6.16
CA GLU A 10 -1.37 -7.61 -5.04
C GLU A 10 -1.35 -8.36 -3.69
N ASN A 11 -0.34 -8.09 -2.85
CA ASN A 11 -0.20 -8.72 -1.55
C ASN A 11 -0.89 -7.90 -0.45
N TYR A 12 -0.57 -6.61 -0.35
CA TYR A 12 -1.10 -5.72 0.67
C TYR A 12 -0.90 -4.24 0.33
N VAL A 13 -1.68 -3.38 1.01
CA VAL A 13 -1.49 -1.93 1.08
C VAL A 13 -0.97 -1.55 2.46
N ALA A 14 -0.01 -0.63 2.50
CA ALA A 14 0.52 -0.05 3.73
C ALA A 14 0.46 1.48 3.68
N LEU A 15 0.21 2.10 4.83
CA LEU A 15 0.22 3.56 5.00
C LEU A 15 1.62 3.97 5.46
N TYR A 16 2.20 4.94 4.77
CA TYR A 16 3.48 5.55 5.11
C TYR A 16 3.27 7.04 5.36
N ASP A 17 4.06 7.60 6.25
CA ASP A 17 4.03 9.03 6.59
C ASP A 17 5.42 9.68 6.48
N SER A 18 6.43 8.93 6.05
CA SER A 18 7.79 9.42 5.87
C SER A 18 8.47 8.79 4.66
N ILE A 19 9.44 9.52 4.12
CA ILE A 19 10.35 9.06 3.06
C ILE A 19 11.79 9.20 3.53
N VAL A 20 12.69 8.40 2.96
CA VAL A 20 14.14 8.53 3.12
C VAL A 20 14.72 8.96 1.78
N LEU A 21 15.44 10.08 1.79
CA LEU A 21 16.14 10.61 0.62
C LEU A 21 17.45 9.86 0.38
N ASP A 22 18.04 10.01 -0.81
CA ASP A 22 19.32 9.36 -1.19
C ASP A 22 20.49 9.73 -0.27
N ASN A 23 20.42 10.88 0.41
CA ASN A 23 21.41 11.33 1.40
C ASN A 23 21.19 10.72 2.80
N GLY A 24 20.18 9.86 2.97
CA GLY A 24 19.80 9.24 4.23
C GLY A 24 18.91 10.11 5.14
N GLU A 25 18.56 11.32 4.72
CA GLU A 25 17.66 12.20 5.48
C GLU A 25 16.23 11.66 5.44
N GLN A 26 15.60 11.57 6.61
CA GLN A 26 14.19 11.21 6.72
C GLN A 26 13.34 12.48 6.73
N LEU A 27 12.39 12.57 5.82
CA LEU A 27 11.41 13.65 5.75
C LEU A 27 10.03 13.14 6.16
N GLN A 28 9.36 13.91 7.01
CA GLN A 28 7.94 13.74 7.24
C GLN A 28 7.16 14.23 6.01
N VAL A 29 6.19 13.46 5.57
CA VAL A 29 5.31 13.82 4.46
C VAL A 29 3.85 13.61 4.83
N THR A 30 2.96 14.14 4.00
CA THR A 30 1.53 13.82 4.10
C THR A 30 1.36 12.30 3.92
N PRO A 31 0.63 11.61 4.81
CA PRO A 31 0.50 10.17 4.71
C PRO A 31 -0.06 9.70 3.37
N TYR A 32 0.52 8.63 2.82
CA TYR A 32 0.18 8.08 1.52
C TYR A 32 0.23 6.55 1.56
N PHE A 33 -0.54 5.92 0.68
CA PHE A 33 -0.58 4.46 0.59
C PHE A 33 0.38 3.95 -0.48
N LEU A 34 1.09 2.87 -0.15
CA LEU A 34 1.81 2.06 -1.12
C LEU A 34 1.16 0.67 -1.18
N ILE A 35 1.04 0.15 -2.40
CA ILE A 35 0.64 -1.23 -2.65
C ILE A 35 1.88 -2.06 -2.99
N ASN A 36 2.00 -3.23 -2.37
CA ASN A 36 3.01 -4.23 -2.69
C ASN A 36 2.44 -5.27 -3.64
N VAL A 37 3.14 -5.51 -4.75
CA VAL A 37 2.80 -6.52 -5.75
C VAL A 37 3.96 -7.51 -5.85
N ALA A 38 3.66 -8.81 -5.92
CA ALA A 38 4.65 -9.86 -6.20
C ALA A 38 4.55 -10.34 -7.66
N GLY A 39 5.57 -11.04 -8.16
CA GLY A 39 5.54 -11.63 -9.52
C GLY A 39 5.93 -10.64 -10.62
N GLU A 40 5.35 -10.78 -11.82
CA GLU A 40 5.64 -9.91 -12.97
C GLU A 40 5.05 -8.50 -12.74
N GLY A 41 5.80 -7.65 -12.06
CA GLY A 41 5.35 -6.36 -11.53
C GLY A 41 5.86 -6.04 -10.12
N GLU A 42 6.83 -6.82 -9.64
CA GLU A 42 7.41 -6.73 -8.29
C GLU A 42 7.78 -5.31 -7.86
N GLY A 43 7.27 -4.91 -6.69
CA GLY A 43 7.68 -3.67 -6.02
C GLY A 43 6.54 -2.94 -5.32
N PHE A 44 6.86 -1.73 -4.85
CA PHE A 44 5.89 -0.81 -4.29
C PHE A 44 5.47 0.23 -5.32
N SER A 45 4.17 0.45 -5.44
CA SER A 45 3.60 1.54 -6.24
C SER A 45 2.71 2.41 -5.37
N MET A 46 2.61 3.71 -5.68
CA MET A 46 1.61 4.57 -5.03
C MET A 46 0.21 4.06 -5.35
N TRP A 47 -0.62 3.97 -4.31
CA TRP A 47 -1.99 3.54 -4.44
C TRP A 47 -2.93 4.64 -3.95
N ALA A 48 -3.92 4.96 -4.77
CA ALA A 48 -5.00 5.86 -4.41
C ALA A 48 -6.30 5.05 -4.37
N PRO A 49 -6.97 4.93 -3.20
CA PRO A 49 -8.20 4.18 -3.09
C PRO A 49 -9.29 4.79 -3.98
N THR A 50 -10.04 3.95 -4.68
CA THR A 50 -11.30 4.38 -5.29
C THR A 50 -12.40 4.48 -4.22
N PRO A 51 -13.52 5.18 -4.50
CA PRO A 51 -14.65 5.17 -3.57
C PRO A 51 -15.16 3.76 -3.22
N CYS A 52 -15.09 2.82 -4.17
CA CYS A 52 -15.44 1.42 -3.92
C CYS A 52 -14.49 0.75 -2.92
N ASP A 53 -13.20 1.08 -2.96
CA ASP A 53 -12.21 0.56 -2.02
C ASP A 53 -12.42 1.12 -0.60
N VAL A 54 -12.76 2.40 -0.49
CA VAL A 54 -13.06 3.05 0.81
C VAL A 54 -14.31 2.45 1.45
N LEU A 55 -15.32 2.13 0.66
CA LEU A 55 -16.60 1.57 1.13
C LEU A 55 -16.59 0.05 1.29
N ALA A 56 -15.50 -0.62 0.88
CA ALA A 56 -15.39 -2.06 0.98
C ALA A 56 -15.31 -2.51 2.45
N THR A 57 -15.95 -3.64 2.75
CA THR A 57 -16.00 -4.21 4.12
C THR A 57 -15.17 -5.48 4.26
N ASP A 58 -14.44 -5.87 3.21
CA ASP A 58 -13.65 -7.09 3.13
C ASP A 58 -12.14 -6.86 3.36
N TRP A 59 -11.81 -5.72 3.98
CA TRP A 59 -10.46 -5.41 4.42
C TRP A 59 -10.05 -6.23 5.63
N ILE A 60 -8.88 -6.83 5.56
CA ILE A 60 -8.24 -7.55 6.65
C ILE A 60 -6.94 -6.83 7.00
N LEU A 61 -6.76 -6.58 8.30
CA LEU A 61 -5.48 -6.09 8.82
C LEU A 61 -4.48 -7.24 8.75
N VAL A 62 -3.36 -7.01 8.06
CA VAL A 62 -2.22 -7.94 8.05
C VAL A 62 -1.24 -7.38 9.06
N ASN A 63 -1.01 -8.12 10.14
CA ASN A 63 0.03 -7.83 11.10
C ASN A 63 1.16 -8.84 10.88
N ASP A 64 2.38 -8.34 10.81
CA ASP A 64 3.59 -9.17 10.87
C ASP A 64 3.76 -9.85 12.24
#